data_AF-A0AAD3ZDJ2-F1
#
_entry.id   AF-A0AAD3ZDJ2-F1
#
_cell.length_a   1.000
_cell.length_b   1.000
_cell.length_c   1.000
_cell.angle_alpha   90.00
_cell.angle_beta   90.00
_cell.angle_gamma   90.00
#
_symmetry.space_group_name_H-M   'P 1'
#
loop_
_entity.id
_entity.type
_entity.pdbx_description
1 polymer ?
#
loop_
_entity_poly.entity_id
_entity_poly.type
_entity_poly.pdbx_seq_one_letter_code
_entity_poly.pdbx_strand_id
1 'polypeptide(L)'
;MTKHTTKSAHVLKHQCKDGSGGNQDLGIRQGSQGTGEGCQGTSLGTGHGNLGISQGSLGTCQDGSGSSQSGSRFSQSGIIDLYNKISKLYPEAHSELLEPFRGNPVDVLVATILSQATNDTLSKRAFSELKAQFHDWESVLVEDPCNVEAALACGGLQRQKTKKIRSALSKLKQDFGDITLGPLFDWPKQKSMEYLTSLPGVGPKTAACVLAFGLGKPAFPVDTHILRIARRLGLAGKKQNASSVQNMFENLVPDEIKMPFHIMLIHHGREMCSSRKPKCMSCPLKETCCHAQEAGTLPNEPIEAR
;
A
#
# COMPACT_ATOMS: atom_id res chain seq x y z
N MET A 1 53.90 -22.56 16.55
CA MET A 1 54.11 -22.21 15.12
C MET A 1 53.12 -23.03 14.29
N THR A 2 51.93 -22.50 14.04
CA THR A 2 50.91 -23.16 13.20
C THR A 2 50.24 -22.09 12.37
N LYS A 3 50.35 -22.25 11.06
CA LYS A 3 50.15 -21.22 10.03
C LYS A 3 48.66 -20.99 9.77
N HIS A 4 48.26 -19.72 9.80
CA HIS A 4 47.01 -19.24 9.23
C HIS A 4 47.09 -19.29 7.70
N THR A 5 46.04 -19.83 7.05
CA THR A 5 45.80 -19.65 5.61
C THR A 5 44.45 -18.98 5.43
N THR A 6 44.50 -17.68 5.17
CA THR A 6 43.40 -16.83 4.72
C THR A 6 43.03 -17.18 3.27
N LYS A 7 41.76 -17.51 3.03
CA LYS A 7 41.20 -17.58 1.67
C LYS A 7 40.66 -16.19 1.30
N SER A 8 41.31 -15.54 0.34
CA SER A 8 40.80 -14.33 -0.32
C SER A 8 39.62 -14.68 -1.22
N ALA A 9 38.48 -14.02 -0.99
CA ALA A 9 37.35 -14.02 -1.91
C ALA A 9 37.63 -12.99 -3.03
N HIS A 10 37.69 -13.48 -4.27
CA HIS A 10 37.90 -12.67 -5.46
C HIS A 10 36.55 -12.04 -5.87
N VAL A 11 36.33 -10.77 -5.54
CA VAL A 11 35.16 -10.02 -5.99
C VAL A 11 35.35 -9.63 -7.46
N LEU A 12 34.55 -10.23 -8.35
CA LEU A 12 34.46 -9.84 -9.76
C LEU A 12 33.76 -8.46 -9.84
N LYS A 13 34.55 -7.42 -10.11
CA LYS A 13 34.03 -6.08 -10.41
C LYS A 13 33.26 -6.10 -11.73
N HIS A 14 31.94 -6.11 -11.67
CA HIS A 14 31.10 -5.84 -12.84
C HIS A 14 31.05 -4.34 -13.09
N GLN A 15 31.70 -3.89 -14.18
CA GLN A 15 31.59 -2.50 -14.66
C GLN A 15 30.20 -2.26 -15.25
N CYS A 16 29.47 -1.30 -14.66
CA CYS A 16 28.17 -0.83 -15.16
C CYS A 16 28.37 0.51 -15.89
N LYS A 17 27.82 0.65 -17.11
CA LYS A 17 27.94 1.87 -17.93
C LYS A 17 26.82 2.86 -17.59
N ASP A 18 27.18 4.09 -17.22
CA ASP A 18 26.25 5.19 -16.97
C ASP A 18 25.75 5.83 -18.28
N GLY A 19 24.43 6.01 -18.39
CA GLY A 19 23.79 6.81 -19.43
C GLY A 19 23.20 8.08 -18.80
N SER A 20 23.91 9.20 -18.94
CA SER A 20 23.54 10.52 -18.41
C SER A 20 23.10 11.48 -19.52
N GLY A 21 22.05 12.25 -19.27
CA GLY A 21 21.60 13.42 -20.03
C GLY A 21 20.08 13.54 -19.89
N GLY A 22 19.45 14.57 -19.35
CA GLY A 22 19.86 15.94 -19.00
C GLY A 22 18.64 16.79 -19.32
N ASN A 23 17.98 17.39 -18.33
CA ASN A 23 16.85 18.29 -18.59
C ASN A 23 16.96 19.51 -17.68
N GLN A 24 17.18 20.66 -18.29
CA GLN A 24 17.06 21.98 -17.69
C GLN A 24 15.79 22.61 -18.26
N ASP A 25 14.97 23.18 -17.38
CA ASP A 25 14.74 24.61 -17.29
C ASP A 25 13.28 25.02 -17.02
N LEU A 26 13.20 26.06 -16.20
CA LEU A 26 12.07 26.63 -15.49
C LEU A 26 11.30 27.62 -16.38
N GLY A 27 9.99 27.70 -16.18
CA GLY A 27 9.12 28.69 -16.84
C GLY A 27 8.03 29.19 -15.89
N ILE A 28 8.12 30.48 -15.57
CA ILE A 28 7.42 31.25 -14.54
C ILE A 28 5.93 31.48 -14.84
N ARG A 29 5.11 31.51 -13.78
CA ARG A 29 3.70 31.97 -13.74
C ARG A 29 3.61 33.46 -13.41
N GLN A 30 2.76 34.22 -14.10
CA GLN A 30 2.13 35.45 -13.59
C GLN A 30 0.75 35.73 -14.24
N GLY A 31 -0.11 36.37 -13.45
CA GLY A 31 -1.32 37.13 -13.86
C GLY A 31 -2.64 36.36 -13.74
N SER A 32 -3.77 36.90 -13.26
CA SER A 32 -4.12 38.18 -12.63
C SER A 32 -5.61 38.09 -12.23
N GLN A 33 -6.07 39.08 -11.48
CA GLN A 33 -7.35 39.22 -10.77
C GLN A 33 -8.62 39.21 -11.64
N GLY A 34 -9.77 38.94 -11.01
CA GLY A 34 -11.11 39.17 -11.55
C GLY A 34 -12.18 39.11 -10.44
N THR A 35 -12.86 40.24 -10.23
CA THR A 35 -13.86 40.60 -9.23
C THR A 35 -15.31 40.23 -9.61
N GLY A 36 -16.23 40.20 -8.63
CA GLY A 36 -17.69 40.28 -8.81
C GLY A 36 -18.45 39.31 -7.88
N GLU A 37 -18.93 39.74 -6.71
CA GLU A 37 -20.29 40.28 -6.44
C GLU A 37 -21.45 39.28 -6.62
N GLY A 38 -22.35 39.19 -5.62
CA GLY A 38 -23.75 38.84 -5.89
C GLY A 38 -24.51 37.94 -4.91
N CYS A 39 -25.01 38.53 -3.82
CA CYS A 39 -26.36 38.41 -3.26
C CYS A 39 -26.95 37.11 -2.65
N GLN A 40 -27.69 37.39 -1.57
CA GLN A 40 -28.44 36.54 -0.64
C GLN A 40 -29.78 36.05 -1.23
N GLY A 41 -30.36 34.99 -0.63
CA GLY A 41 -31.75 34.60 -0.86
C GLY A 41 -32.20 33.35 -0.08
N THR A 42 -32.87 33.58 1.04
CA THR A 42 -33.58 32.61 1.90
C THR A 42 -34.79 31.97 1.23
N SER A 43 -35.15 30.73 1.59
CA SER A 43 -36.50 30.39 2.07
C SER A 43 -36.64 28.95 2.58
N LEU A 44 -37.35 28.84 3.70
CA LEU A 44 -37.82 27.64 4.36
C LEU A 44 -39.04 27.07 3.62
N GLY A 45 -39.17 25.74 3.61
CA GLY A 45 -40.36 25.03 3.17
C GLY A 45 -40.55 23.73 3.96
N THR A 46 -41.38 23.79 5.00
CA THR A 46 -41.92 22.65 5.74
C THR A 46 -42.96 21.89 4.93
N GLY A 47 -42.89 20.55 4.92
CA GLY A 47 -43.92 19.67 4.36
C GLY A 47 -43.99 18.34 5.12
N HIS A 48 -45.13 18.11 5.80
CA HIS A 48 -45.50 16.91 6.54
C HIS A 48 -46.02 15.78 5.63
N GLY A 49 -45.92 14.53 6.12
CA GLY A 49 -46.66 13.34 5.67
C GLY A 49 -45.89 12.51 4.63
N ASN A 50 -45.83 11.17 4.65
CA ASN A 50 -46.77 10.19 5.17
C ASN A 50 -46.04 8.83 5.36
N LEU A 51 -46.57 7.99 6.25
CA LEU A 51 -46.11 6.63 6.52
C LEU A 51 -46.38 5.71 5.33
N GLY A 52 -45.36 5.00 4.86
CA GLY A 52 -45.46 3.94 3.87
C GLY A 52 -44.51 2.80 4.23
N ILE A 53 -45.06 1.73 4.80
CA ILE A 53 -44.37 0.45 4.99
C ILE A 53 -44.19 -0.16 3.60
N SER A 54 -42.95 -0.32 3.16
CA SER A 54 -42.60 -1.15 2.01
C SER A 54 -41.51 -2.13 2.40
N GLN A 55 -41.72 -3.40 2.05
CA GLN A 55 -40.79 -4.50 2.27
C GLN A 55 -39.47 -4.19 1.54
N GLY A 56 -38.36 -4.16 2.29
CA GLY A 56 -37.04 -3.85 1.76
C GLY A 56 -36.51 -5.00 0.89
N SER A 57 -36.53 -4.81 -0.42
CA SER A 57 -35.79 -5.62 -1.37
C SER A 57 -34.29 -5.32 -1.26
N LEU A 58 -33.47 -6.37 -1.40
CA LEU A 58 -32.01 -6.29 -1.43
C LEU A 58 -31.54 -5.32 -2.53
N GLY A 59 -30.84 -4.26 -2.12
CA GLY A 59 -30.34 -3.21 -3.00
C GLY A 59 -29.41 -3.74 -4.10
N THR A 60 -29.65 -3.27 -5.33
CA THR A 60 -28.89 -3.60 -6.53
C THR A 60 -27.57 -2.84 -6.59
N CYS A 61 -26.57 -3.48 -7.19
CA CYS A 61 -25.25 -2.90 -7.43
C CYS A 61 -25.35 -1.92 -8.62
N GLN A 62 -25.69 -0.66 -8.38
CA GLN A 62 -25.65 0.36 -9.43
C GLN A 62 -24.29 1.06 -9.48
N ASP A 63 -23.77 1.20 -10.70
CA ASP A 63 -22.62 2.04 -11.01
C ASP A 63 -22.94 3.49 -10.58
N GLY A 64 -22.04 4.08 -9.78
CA GLY A 64 -22.26 5.36 -9.14
C GLY A 64 -22.48 6.52 -10.12
N SER A 65 -23.74 6.85 -10.35
CA SER A 65 -24.23 8.19 -10.69
C SER A 65 -25.73 8.25 -10.39
N GLY A 66 -26.10 8.69 -9.18
CA GLY A 66 -27.50 8.88 -8.81
C GLY A 66 -27.80 8.44 -7.38
N SER A 67 -28.42 9.35 -6.64
CA SER A 67 -28.76 9.36 -5.22
C SER A 67 -29.39 8.08 -4.62
N SER A 68 -28.98 7.86 -3.36
CA SER A 68 -29.82 7.47 -2.22
C SER A 68 -30.33 6.03 -2.07
N GLN A 69 -29.44 5.01 -2.04
CA GLN A 69 -29.55 3.81 -1.16
C GLN A 69 -28.18 3.10 -0.94
N SER A 70 -27.05 3.82 -0.90
CA SER A 70 -25.69 3.26 -0.74
C SER A 70 -25.13 3.26 0.70
N GLY A 71 -25.93 3.64 1.69
CA GLY A 71 -25.44 4.08 3.01
C GLY A 71 -24.83 3.01 3.92
N SER A 72 -25.18 1.73 3.79
CA SER A 72 -24.76 0.71 4.77
C SER A 72 -23.35 0.16 4.52
N ARG A 73 -22.95 -0.07 3.26
CA ARG A 73 -21.67 -0.72 2.91
C ARG A 73 -20.44 0.16 3.14
N PHE A 74 -20.60 1.47 3.03
CA PHE A 74 -19.52 2.46 3.21
C PHE A 74 -19.45 3.02 4.64
N SER A 75 -20.24 2.46 5.56
CA SER A 75 -20.23 2.88 6.96
C SER A 75 -19.13 2.17 7.75
N GLN A 76 -18.72 2.78 8.87
CA GLN A 76 -17.82 2.16 9.83
C GLN A 76 -18.38 0.82 10.35
N SER A 77 -19.71 0.69 10.51
CA SER A 77 -20.36 -0.57 10.89
C SER A 77 -20.15 -1.68 9.85
N GLY A 78 -20.28 -1.36 8.55
CA GLY A 78 -20.03 -2.31 7.47
C GLY A 78 -18.58 -2.77 7.39
N ILE A 79 -17.62 -1.89 7.69
CA ILE A 79 -16.19 -2.24 7.78
C ILE A 79 -15.91 -3.17 8.97
N ILE A 80 -16.52 -2.92 10.12
CA ILE A 80 -16.40 -3.79 11.30
C ILE A 80 -16.99 -5.18 11.01
N ASP A 81 -18.14 -5.25 10.35
CA ASP A 81 -18.74 -6.54 9.95
C ASP A 81 -17.84 -7.30 8.96
N LEU A 82 -17.24 -6.60 8.01
CA LEU A 82 -16.26 -7.18 7.09
C LEU A 82 -15.04 -7.72 7.83
N TYR A 83 -14.49 -6.95 8.77
CA TYR A 83 -13.39 -7.38 9.63
C TYR A 83 -13.76 -8.63 10.45
N ASN A 84 -14.94 -8.66 11.04
CA ASN A 84 -15.42 -9.81 11.83
C ASN A 84 -15.57 -11.09 11.00
N LYS A 85 -15.95 -10.96 9.72
CA LYS A 85 -16.01 -12.12 8.80
C LYS A 85 -14.61 -12.58 8.39
N ILE A 86 -13.70 -11.64 8.11
CA ILE A 86 -12.35 -11.94 7.64
C ILE A 86 -11.44 -12.48 8.75
N SER A 87 -11.54 -11.94 9.97
CA SER A 87 -10.75 -12.37 11.13
C SER A 87 -10.97 -13.84 11.48
N LYS A 88 -12.18 -14.37 11.28
CA LYS A 88 -12.49 -15.80 11.46
C LYS A 88 -11.76 -16.70 10.45
N LEU A 89 -11.42 -16.19 9.27
CA LEU A 89 -10.73 -16.95 8.23
C LEU A 89 -9.22 -16.95 8.41
N TYR A 90 -8.67 -15.86 8.93
CA TYR A 90 -7.23 -15.67 9.02
C TYR A 90 -6.84 -15.20 10.44
N PRO A 91 -7.09 -15.99 11.50
CA PRO A 91 -6.77 -15.60 12.87
C PRO A 91 -5.27 -15.40 13.11
N GLU A 92 -4.43 -16.20 12.44
CA GLU A 92 -2.96 -16.18 12.58
C GLU A 92 -2.26 -15.39 11.46
N ALA A 93 -3.00 -14.50 10.78
CA ALA A 93 -2.49 -13.75 9.65
C ALA A 93 -1.37 -12.80 10.08
N HIS A 94 -0.20 -12.95 9.47
CA HIS A 94 0.94 -12.07 9.71
C HIS A 94 1.65 -11.70 8.40
N SER A 95 2.40 -10.60 8.44
CA SER A 95 3.22 -10.16 7.31
C SER A 95 4.53 -10.91 7.27
N GLU A 96 4.59 -11.90 6.40
CA GLU A 96 5.76 -12.72 6.18
C GLU A 96 7.03 -11.90 5.82
N LEU A 97 6.87 -10.74 5.15
CA LEU A 97 7.98 -9.87 4.72
C LEU A 97 8.35 -8.81 5.77
N LEU A 98 7.38 -8.22 6.47
CA LEU A 98 7.61 -7.04 7.31
C LEU A 98 7.62 -7.33 8.81
N GLU A 99 7.01 -8.43 9.27
CA GLU A 99 7.07 -8.79 10.69
C GLU A 99 8.49 -8.97 11.24
N PRO A 100 9.45 -9.56 10.50
CA PRO A 100 10.83 -9.69 11.01
C PRO A 100 11.50 -8.35 11.32
N PHE A 101 10.98 -7.24 10.79
CA PHE A 101 11.52 -5.89 10.94
C PHE A 101 10.64 -4.99 11.80
N ARG A 102 9.66 -5.56 12.52
CA ARG A 102 8.78 -4.79 13.39
C ARG A 102 9.59 -3.97 14.39
N GLY A 103 9.29 -2.68 14.49
CA GLY A 103 10.03 -1.75 15.36
C GLY A 103 11.37 -1.25 14.78
N ASN A 104 11.78 -1.72 13.60
CA ASN A 104 12.93 -1.19 12.86
C ASN A 104 12.44 -0.43 11.60
N PRO A 105 12.15 0.87 11.71
CA PRO A 105 11.50 1.63 10.63
C PRO A 105 12.35 1.78 9.36
N VAL A 106 13.68 1.81 9.48
CA VAL A 106 14.57 1.91 8.29
C VAL A 106 14.59 0.57 7.55
N ASP A 107 14.67 -0.56 8.26
CA ASP A 107 14.57 -1.89 7.65
C ASP A 107 13.21 -2.08 6.96
N VAL A 108 12.11 -1.67 7.60
CA VAL A 108 10.77 -1.70 6.99
C VAL A 108 10.70 -0.82 5.73
N LEU A 109 11.32 0.36 5.74
CA LEU A 109 11.39 1.23 4.57
C LEU A 109 12.10 0.53 3.41
N VAL A 110 13.29 -0.02 3.64
CA VAL A 110 14.06 -0.71 2.61
C VAL A 110 13.35 -1.96 2.12
N ALA A 111 12.85 -2.81 3.01
CA ALA A 111 12.08 -4.01 2.66
C ALA A 111 10.86 -3.67 1.81
N THR A 112 10.15 -2.58 2.14
CA THR A 112 8.98 -2.14 1.37
C THR A 112 9.35 -1.57 0.00
N ILE A 113 10.50 -0.89 -0.15
CA ILE A 113 11.01 -0.48 -1.47
C ILE A 113 11.36 -1.71 -2.31
N LEU A 114 12.00 -2.72 -1.72
CA LEU A 114 12.33 -3.99 -2.40
C LEU A 114 11.09 -4.79 -2.83
N SER A 115 9.97 -4.61 -2.12
CA SER A 115 8.67 -5.24 -2.44
C SER A 115 7.94 -4.60 -3.62
N GLN A 116 8.38 -3.43 -4.09
CA GLN A 116 7.71 -2.75 -5.22
C GLN A 116 7.91 -3.55 -6.51
N ALA A 117 6.80 -3.92 -7.15
CA ALA A 117 6.80 -4.70 -8.40
C ALA A 117 7.61 -6.01 -8.31
N THR A 118 7.59 -6.67 -7.15
CA THR A 118 8.31 -7.92 -6.89
C THR A 118 7.50 -8.77 -5.93
N ASN A 119 7.58 -10.09 -6.06
CA ASN A 119 6.89 -10.98 -5.12
C ASN A 119 7.64 -11.03 -3.77
N ASP A 120 6.90 -11.31 -2.70
CA ASP A 120 7.43 -11.29 -1.33
C ASP A 120 8.62 -12.23 -1.16
N THR A 121 8.61 -13.43 -1.77
CA THR A 121 9.70 -14.41 -1.64
C THR A 121 11.02 -13.85 -2.17
N LEU A 122 11.01 -13.23 -3.35
CA LEU A 122 12.20 -12.61 -3.94
C LEU A 122 12.61 -11.34 -3.19
N SER A 123 11.65 -10.54 -2.71
CA SER A 123 11.95 -9.34 -1.92
C SER A 123 12.60 -9.67 -0.59
N LYS A 124 12.12 -10.70 0.12
CA LYS A 124 12.75 -11.21 1.34
C LYS A 124 14.17 -11.69 1.06
N ARG A 125 14.35 -12.50 0.02
CA ARG A 125 15.66 -13.01 -0.36
C ARG A 125 16.64 -11.87 -0.67
N ALA A 126 16.22 -10.88 -1.45
CA ALA A 126 17.03 -9.72 -1.77
C ALA A 126 17.40 -8.91 -0.52
N PHE A 127 16.46 -8.74 0.42
CA PHE A 127 16.77 -8.07 1.70
C PHE A 127 17.80 -8.87 2.52
N SER A 128 17.63 -10.19 2.63
CA SER A 128 18.56 -11.05 3.35
C SER A 128 19.95 -11.04 2.73
N GLU A 129 20.06 -11.10 1.39
CA GLU A 129 21.34 -10.99 0.67
C GLU A 129 22.00 -9.62 0.90
N LEU A 130 21.20 -8.55 0.92
CA LEU A 130 21.69 -7.20 1.21
C LEU A 130 22.25 -7.09 2.64
N LYS A 131 21.51 -7.56 3.66
CA LYS A 131 21.97 -7.51 5.07
C LYS A 131 23.11 -8.48 5.38
N ALA A 132 23.25 -9.57 4.61
CA ALA A 132 24.38 -10.48 4.73
C ALA A 132 25.68 -9.85 4.20
N GLN A 133 25.59 -9.00 3.17
CA GLN A 133 26.74 -8.30 2.60
C GLN A 133 27.04 -6.98 3.32
N PHE A 134 26.02 -6.26 3.79
CA PHE A 134 26.15 -4.95 4.42
C PHE A 134 25.57 -4.96 5.83
N HIS A 135 26.43 -4.77 6.83
CA HIS A 135 26.05 -4.85 8.23
C HIS A 135 25.11 -3.70 8.65
N ASP A 136 25.39 -2.49 8.15
CA ASP A 136 24.64 -1.27 8.41
C ASP A 136 24.21 -0.57 7.10
N TRP A 137 23.36 0.45 7.24
CA TRP A 137 22.82 1.20 6.09
C TRP A 137 23.83 2.23 5.55
N GLU A 138 24.78 2.66 6.37
CA GLU A 138 25.92 3.50 6.02
C GLU A 138 26.78 2.83 4.96
N SER A 139 27.07 1.54 5.14
CA SER A 139 27.80 0.72 4.18
C SER A 139 27.09 0.70 2.83
N VAL A 140 25.76 0.55 2.82
CA VAL A 140 24.95 0.59 1.59
C VAL A 140 25.02 1.96 0.90
N LEU A 141 25.24 3.06 1.63
CA LEU A 141 25.40 4.39 1.06
C LEU A 141 26.80 4.65 0.48
N VAL A 142 27.86 4.16 1.13
CA VAL A 142 29.25 4.45 0.71
C VAL A 142 29.80 3.45 -0.30
N GLU A 143 29.24 2.25 -0.38
CA GLU A 143 29.65 1.20 -1.31
C GLU A 143 29.44 1.60 -2.79
N ASP A 144 30.17 0.96 -3.69
CA ASP A 144 29.92 1.01 -5.14
C ASP A 144 28.48 0.54 -5.45
N PRO A 145 27.66 1.35 -6.16
CA PRO A 145 26.32 0.95 -6.56
C PRO A 145 26.24 -0.42 -7.24
N CYS A 146 27.28 -0.82 -7.99
CA CYS A 146 27.34 -2.12 -8.67
C CYS A 146 27.31 -3.30 -7.69
N ASN A 147 27.95 -3.17 -6.53
CA ASN A 147 27.96 -4.22 -5.51
C ASN A 147 26.58 -4.33 -4.84
N VAL A 148 25.93 -3.19 -4.55
CA VAL A 148 24.56 -3.16 -4.04
C VAL A 148 23.57 -3.74 -5.06
N GLU A 149 23.72 -3.39 -6.34
CA GLU A 149 22.92 -3.97 -7.43
C GLU A 149 23.09 -5.48 -7.55
N ALA A 150 24.31 -5.99 -7.38
CA ALA A 150 24.58 -7.43 -7.40
C ALA A 150 23.85 -8.16 -6.25
N ALA A 151 23.87 -7.60 -5.03
CA ALA A 151 23.12 -8.13 -3.89
C ALA A 151 21.59 -8.12 -4.11
N LEU A 152 21.08 -7.22 -4.96
CA LEU A 152 19.65 -7.10 -5.25
C LEU A 152 19.21 -7.81 -6.53
N ALA A 153 20.14 -8.46 -7.25
CA ALA A 153 19.88 -9.02 -8.57
C ALA A 153 18.74 -10.04 -8.58
N CYS A 154 18.59 -10.84 -7.52
CA CYS A 154 17.53 -11.85 -7.41
C CYS A 154 16.12 -11.23 -7.34
N GLY A 155 15.99 -9.99 -6.87
CA GLY A 155 14.73 -9.28 -6.73
C GLY A 155 14.28 -8.55 -8.00
N GLY A 156 15.12 -8.47 -9.03
CA GLY A 156 14.87 -7.70 -10.24
C GLY A 156 14.76 -6.17 -10.02
N LEU A 157 14.85 -5.41 -11.11
CA LEU A 157 14.86 -3.94 -11.10
C LEU A 157 15.96 -3.36 -10.18
N GLN A 158 17.07 -4.09 -10.01
CA GLN A 158 18.12 -3.82 -9.02
C GLN A 158 18.67 -2.39 -9.14
N ARG A 159 18.94 -1.90 -10.36
CA ARG A 159 19.43 -0.53 -10.59
C ARG A 159 18.47 0.53 -10.04
N GLN A 160 17.17 0.38 -10.35
CA GLN A 160 16.14 1.32 -9.90
C GLN A 160 15.95 1.24 -8.39
N LYS A 161 15.99 0.04 -7.81
CA LYS A 161 15.86 -0.19 -6.36
C LYS A 161 17.08 0.34 -5.60
N THR A 162 18.30 0.07 -6.06
CA THR A 162 19.54 0.63 -5.51
C THR A 162 19.47 2.16 -5.49
N LYS A 163 19.10 2.79 -6.62
CA LYS A 163 18.94 4.25 -6.69
C LYS A 163 17.92 4.77 -5.67
N LYS A 164 16.74 4.15 -5.58
CA LYS A 164 15.68 4.56 -4.63
C LYS A 164 16.12 4.41 -3.18
N ILE A 165 16.66 3.25 -2.81
CA ILE A 165 17.13 2.95 -1.45
C ILE A 165 18.19 3.97 -1.06
N ARG A 166 19.24 4.12 -1.85
CA ARG A 166 20.33 5.06 -1.54
C ARG A 166 19.84 6.50 -1.47
N SER A 167 18.92 6.91 -2.36
CA SER A 167 18.35 8.27 -2.31
C SER A 167 17.56 8.51 -1.01
N ALA A 168 16.77 7.53 -0.57
CA ALA A 168 16.03 7.62 0.69
C ALA A 168 16.99 7.65 1.89
N LEU A 169 17.95 6.72 1.96
CA LEU A 169 18.93 6.67 3.05
C LEU A 169 19.78 7.95 3.13
N SER A 170 20.22 8.49 1.99
CA SER A 170 20.95 9.76 1.94
C SER A 170 20.11 10.93 2.48
N LYS A 171 18.81 10.96 2.17
CA LYS A 171 17.91 11.99 2.68
C LYS A 171 17.73 11.89 4.20
N LEU A 172 17.62 10.67 4.75
CA LEU A 172 17.57 10.46 6.20
C LEU A 172 18.83 11.01 6.87
N LYS A 173 20.01 10.65 6.35
CA LYS A 173 21.30 11.13 6.85
C LYS A 173 21.43 12.65 6.77
N GLN A 174 20.94 13.26 5.69
CA GLN A 174 20.94 14.72 5.54
C GLN A 174 20.04 15.41 6.57
N ASP A 175 18.85 14.86 6.82
CA ASP A 175 17.85 15.50 7.69
C ASP A 175 18.12 15.32 9.17
N PHE A 176 18.64 14.15 9.57
CA PHE A 176 18.81 13.78 10.97
C PHE A 176 20.28 13.67 11.41
N GLY A 177 21.23 13.82 10.49
CA GLY A 177 22.66 13.58 10.73
C GLY A 177 23.05 12.10 10.75
N ASP A 178 22.08 11.19 10.75
CA ASP A 178 22.24 9.74 10.83
C ASP A 178 21.15 9.02 10.01
N ILE A 179 21.37 7.76 9.61
CA ILE A 179 20.35 6.98 8.89
C ILE A 179 19.34 6.42 9.89
N THR A 180 18.42 7.28 10.30
CA THR A 180 17.40 6.93 11.30
C THR A 180 16.02 7.48 10.94
N LEU A 181 14.99 6.79 11.43
CA LEU A 181 13.63 7.28 11.50
C LEU A 181 13.15 7.39 12.97
N GLY A 182 14.08 7.30 13.92
CA GLY A 182 13.81 7.40 15.36
C GLY A 182 12.96 8.61 15.77
N PRO A 183 13.25 9.84 15.29
CA PRO A 183 12.46 11.02 15.64
C PRO A 183 10.97 10.91 15.30
N LEU A 184 10.60 10.07 14.31
CA LEU A 184 9.20 9.90 13.91
C LEU A 184 8.38 9.12 14.94
N PHE A 185 8.99 8.41 15.90
CA PHE A 185 8.25 7.76 16.99
C PHE A 185 7.46 8.79 17.80
N ASP A 186 8.06 9.95 18.07
CA ASP A 186 7.44 11.03 18.86
C ASP A 186 6.58 11.98 18.02
N TRP A 187 6.71 11.94 16.68
CA TRP A 187 5.95 12.82 15.81
C TRP A 187 4.49 12.40 15.70
N PRO A 188 3.57 13.38 15.52
CA PRO A 188 2.20 13.09 15.12
C PRO A 188 2.17 12.29 13.82
N LYS A 189 1.28 11.30 13.72
CA LYS A 189 1.15 10.41 12.55
C LYS A 189 1.11 11.19 11.22
N GLN A 190 0.35 12.28 11.17
CA GLN A 190 0.19 13.10 9.97
C GLN A 190 1.54 13.70 9.51
N LYS A 191 2.31 14.26 10.44
CA LYS A 191 3.65 14.81 10.16
C LYS A 191 4.61 13.72 9.69
N SER A 192 4.56 12.53 10.32
CA SER A 192 5.36 11.38 9.90
C SER A 192 4.98 10.89 8.51
N MET A 193 3.70 10.86 8.16
CA MET A 193 3.23 10.52 6.81
C MET A 193 3.77 11.50 5.77
N GLU A 194 3.62 12.80 6.02
CA GLU A 194 4.10 13.87 5.13
C GLU A 194 5.60 13.75 4.88
N TYR A 195 6.40 13.59 5.96
CA TYR A 195 7.83 13.38 5.86
C TYR A 195 8.18 12.14 5.05
N LEU A 196 7.59 10.98 5.37
CA LEU A 196 7.88 9.73 4.68
C LEU A 196 7.54 9.82 3.19
N THR A 197 6.42 10.45 2.83
CA THR A 197 6.05 10.65 1.41
C THR A 197 6.92 11.67 0.68
N SER A 198 7.67 12.51 1.40
CA SER A 198 8.66 13.42 0.80
C SER A 198 9.97 12.70 0.41
N LEU A 199 10.20 11.49 0.94
CA LEU A 199 11.40 10.72 0.63
C LEU A 199 11.39 10.23 -0.83
N PRO A 200 12.53 10.31 -1.55
CA PRO A 200 12.60 9.86 -2.94
C PRO A 200 12.20 8.40 -3.12
N GLY A 201 11.19 8.14 -3.96
CA GLY A 201 10.71 6.78 -4.26
C GLY A 201 9.77 6.18 -3.20
N VAL A 202 9.35 6.97 -2.21
CA VAL A 202 8.40 6.57 -1.17
C VAL A 202 7.02 7.17 -1.47
N GLY A 203 6.09 6.31 -1.87
CA GLY A 203 4.69 6.70 -2.05
C GLY A 203 3.82 6.47 -0.80
N PRO A 204 2.54 6.86 -0.83
CA PRO A 204 1.61 6.74 0.31
C PRO A 204 1.51 5.33 0.90
N LYS A 205 1.53 4.28 0.06
CA LYS A 205 1.54 2.88 0.53
C LYS A 205 2.81 2.56 1.32
N THR A 206 3.97 2.95 0.79
CA THR A 206 5.27 2.68 1.43
C THR A 206 5.36 3.41 2.77
N ALA A 207 4.96 4.68 2.80
CA ALA A 207 4.87 5.46 4.03
C ALA A 207 3.94 4.81 5.06
N ALA A 208 2.75 4.35 4.66
CA ALA A 208 1.84 3.63 5.53
C ALA A 208 2.43 2.32 6.08
N CYS A 209 3.20 1.57 5.27
CA CYS A 209 3.90 0.37 5.76
C CYS A 209 4.92 0.73 6.85
N VAL A 210 5.72 1.78 6.66
CA VAL A 210 6.69 2.25 7.66
C VAL A 210 5.99 2.72 8.95
N LEU A 211 4.89 3.47 8.82
CA LEU A 211 4.08 3.87 9.97
C LEU A 211 3.57 2.66 10.76
N ALA A 212 2.99 1.68 10.07
CA ALA A 212 2.32 0.56 10.73
C ALA A 212 3.28 -0.50 11.28
N PHE A 213 4.25 -0.95 10.48
CA PHE A 213 5.18 -2.02 10.87
C PHE A 213 6.44 -1.47 11.57
N GLY A 214 6.94 -0.32 11.12
CA GLY A 214 8.19 0.26 11.62
C GLY A 214 7.99 1.10 12.89
N LEU A 215 6.97 1.96 12.89
CA LEU A 215 6.73 2.95 13.94
C LEU A 215 5.59 2.57 14.90
N GLY A 216 4.87 1.48 14.63
CA GLY A 216 3.73 1.03 15.44
C GLY A 216 2.54 2.00 15.46
N LYS A 217 2.46 2.93 14.51
CA LYS A 217 1.37 3.91 14.41
C LYS A 217 0.21 3.31 13.62
N PRO A 218 -1.05 3.60 13.98
CA PRO A 218 -2.20 3.04 13.28
C PRO A 218 -2.26 3.58 11.85
N ALA A 219 -1.93 2.76 10.87
CA ALA A 219 -1.98 3.10 9.45
C ALA A 219 -2.44 1.89 8.63
N PHE A 220 -3.06 2.17 7.48
CA PHE A 220 -3.69 1.17 6.64
C PHE A 220 -3.11 1.21 5.22
N PRO A 221 -2.01 0.49 4.94
CA PRO A 221 -1.46 0.47 3.59
C PRO A 221 -2.44 -0.18 2.62
N VAL A 222 -2.63 0.40 1.43
CA VAL A 222 -3.45 -0.23 0.38
C VAL A 222 -2.56 -0.68 -0.77
N ASP A 223 -2.48 -1.99 -0.96
CA ASP A 223 -1.79 -2.61 -2.09
C ASP A 223 -2.77 -3.01 -3.22
N THR A 224 -2.25 -3.75 -4.21
CA THR A 224 -3.05 -4.21 -5.34
C THR A 224 -4.07 -5.29 -4.96
N HIS A 225 -3.86 -6.04 -3.87
CA HIS A 225 -4.80 -7.03 -3.35
C HIS A 225 -5.99 -6.32 -2.70
N ILE A 226 -5.71 -5.39 -1.78
CA ILE A 226 -6.73 -4.62 -1.07
C ILE A 226 -7.52 -3.74 -2.03
N LEU A 227 -6.85 -3.05 -2.97
CA LEU A 227 -7.54 -2.24 -3.98
C LEU A 227 -8.50 -3.08 -4.82
N ARG A 228 -8.09 -4.29 -5.22
CA ARG A 228 -8.95 -5.21 -5.97
C ARG A 228 -10.13 -5.69 -5.14
N ILE A 229 -9.90 -6.06 -3.88
CA ILE A 229 -10.97 -6.49 -2.96
C ILE A 229 -11.97 -5.35 -2.75
N ALA A 230 -11.50 -4.15 -2.43
CA ALA A 230 -12.34 -2.98 -2.21
C ALA A 230 -13.24 -2.71 -3.43
N ARG A 231 -12.68 -2.76 -4.64
CA ARG A 231 -13.46 -2.60 -5.88
C ARG A 231 -14.48 -3.73 -6.09
N ARG A 232 -14.09 -4.99 -5.88
CA ARG A 232 -14.97 -6.15 -6.08
C ARG A 232 -16.11 -6.23 -5.06
N LEU A 233 -15.85 -5.84 -3.82
CA LEU A 233 -16.87 -5.72 -2.77
C LEU A 233 -17.80 -4.53 -2.98
N GLY A 234 -17.46 -3.61 -3.90
CA GLY A 234 -18.20 -2.36 -4.09
C GLY A 234 -17.93 -1.31 -3.02
N LEU A 235 -16.86 -1.45 -2.24
CA LEU A 235 -16.36 -0.44 -1.30
C LEU A 235 -15.57 0.67 -1.99
N ALA A 236 -15.20 0.49 -3.25
CA ALA A 236 -14.53 1.50 -4.04
C ALA A 236 -15.02 1.44 -5.49
N GLY A 237 -15.16 2.60 -6.13
CA GLY A 237 -15.48 2.70 -7.54
C GLY A 237 -14.38 2.10 -8.42
N LYS A 238 -14.76 1.54 -9.57
CA LYS A 238 -13.86 0.89 -10.56
C LYS A 238 -12.66 1.78 -10.95
N LYS A 239 -12.85 3.11 -11.00
CA LYS A 239 -11.84 4.11 -11.39
C LYS A 239 -11.06 4.74 -10.21
N GLN A 240 -11.45 4.50 -8.95
CA GLN A 240 -10.74 5.09 -7.81
C GLN A 240 -9.33 4.51 -7.69
N ASN A 241 -8.33 5.37 -7.49
CA ASN A 241 -6.93 4.97 -7.37
C ASN A 241 -6.58 4.46 -5.95
N ALA A 242 -5.41 3.84 -5.80
CA ALA A 242 -4.96 3.26 -4.53
C ALA A 242 -4.90 4.29 -3.39
N SER A 243 -4.41 5.51 -3.66
CA SER A 243 -4.29 6.56 -2.65
C SER A 243 -5.66 7.03 -2.12
N SER A 244 -6.65 7.16 -3.01
CA SER A 244 -8.03 7.51 -2.61
C SER A 244 -8.65 6.41 -1.76
N VAL A 245 -8.44 5.14 -2.12
CA VAL A 245 -8.92 4.00 -1.34
C VAL A 245 -8.20 3.91 0.00
N GLN A 246 -6.89 4.18 0.04
CA GLN A 246 -6.12 4.26 1.28
C GLN A 246 -6.69 5.31 2.24
N ASN A 247 -6.93 6.52 1.77
CA ASN A 247 -7.52 7.58 2.60
C ASN A 247 -8.91 7.19 3.12
N MET A 248 -9.71 6.49 2.30
CA MET A 248 -11.01 5.98 2.74
C MET A 248 -10.86 4.95 3.86
N PHE A 249 -10.00 3.93 3.72
CA PHE A 249 -9.77 2.95 4.78
C PHE A 249 -9.15 3.57 6.03
N GLU A 250 -8.25 4.55 5.88
CA GLU A 250 -7.67 5.29 7.00
C GLU A 250 -8.72 6.02 7.85
N ASN A 251 -9.81 6.48 7.24
CA ASN A 251 -10.88 7.19 7.94
C ASN A 251 -11.97 6.26 8.46
N LEU A 252 -12.24 5.13 7.79
CA LEU A 252 -13.34 4.23 8.13
C LEU A 252 -12.95 3.09 9.07
N VAL A 253 -11.69 2.65 9.05
CA VAL A 253 -11.21 1.54 9.87
C VAL A 253 -10.76 2.09 11.23
N PRO A 254 -11.30 1.59 12.37
CA PRO A 254 -10.80 1.92 13.69
C PRO A 254 -9.30 1.62 13.84
N ASP A 255 -8.58 2.49 14.54
CA ASP A 255 -7.13 2.45 14.64
C ASP A 255 -6.59 1.12 15.20
N GLU A 256 -7.33 0.49 16.11
CA GLU A 256 -6.97 -0.76 16.79
C GLU A 256 -6.93 -1.95 15.82
N ILE A 257 -7.74 -1.91 14.76
CA ILE A 257 -7.87 -3.03 13.83
C ILE A 257 -7.19 -2.77 12.48
N LYS A 258 -6.62 -1.58 12.24
CA LYS A 258 -6.02 -1.22 10.94
C LYS A 258 -4.97 -2.23 10.49
N MET A 259 -4.03 -2.55 11.37
CA MET A 259 -2.96 -3.46 11.03
C MET A 259 -3.41 -4.91 10.81
N PRO A 260 -4.10 -5.57 11.76
CA PRO A 260 -4.56 -6.94 11.54
C PRO A 260 -5.47 -7.02 10.32
N PHE A 261 -6.37 -6.05 10.12
CA PHE A 261 -7.27 -6.05 8.99
C PHE A 261 -6.55 -5.92 7.64
N HIS A 262 -5.55 -5.04 7.55
CA HIS A 262 -4.68 -4.93 6.37
C HIS A 262 -4.05 -6.28 6.00
N ILE A 263 -3.44 -6.96 6.97
CA ILE A 263 -2.76 -8.24 6.76
C ILE A 263 -3.77 -9.30 6.30
N MET A 264 -4.90 -9.43 7.00
CA MET A 264 -5.92 -10.42 6.65
C MET A 264 -6.52 -10.19 5.25
N LEU A 265 -6.68 -8.94 4.81
CA LEU A 265 -7.12 -8.65 3.45
C LEU A 265 -6.09 -9.05 2.39
N ILE A 266 -4.80 -8.90 2.67
CA ILE A 266 -3.74 -9.39 1.77
C ILE A 266 -3.85 -10.91 1.62
N HIS A 267 -3.95 -11.64 2.74
CA HIS A 267 -4.16 -13.10 2.75
C HIS A 267 -5.42 -13.49 1.97
N HIS A 268 -6.55 -12.83 2.25
CA HIS A 268 -7.78 -13.03 1.51
C HIS A 268 -7.61 -12.79 0.00
N GLY A 269 -6.87 -11.76 -0.39
CA GLY A 269 -6.60 -11.43 -1.78
C GLY A 269 -5.68 -12.41 -2.49
N ARG A 270 -4.86 -13.17 -1.75
CA ARG A 270 -3.95 -14.19 -2.29
C ARG A 270 -4.65 -15.54 -2.42
N GLU A 271 -5.34 -15.96 -1.37
CA GLU A 271 -5.85 -17.34 -1.26
C GLU A 271 -7.28 -17.52 -1.79
N MET A 272 -8.09 -16.47 -1.72
CA MET A 272 -9.52 -16.51 -2.05
C MET A 272 -9.86 -15.57 -3.23
N CYS A 273 -9.57 -14.27 -3.11
CA CYS A 273 -9.93 -13.23 -4.08
C CYS A 273 -8.78 -12.92 -5.06
N SER A 274 -8.25 -13.97 -5.71
CA SER A 274 -7.14 -13.85 -6.68
C SER A 274 -7.53 -13.02 -7.91
N SER A 275 -6.56 -12.44 -8.62
CA SER A 275 -6.83 -11.56 -9.77
C SER A 275 -7.52 -12.28 -10.93
N ARG A 276 -7.11 -13.52 -11.23
CA ARG A 276 -7.60 -14.29 -12.40
C ARG A 276 -8.79 -15.19 -12.08
N LYS A 277 -8.63 -16.13 -11.15
CA LYS A 277 -9.65 -17.15 -10.82
C LYS A 277 -10.01 -17.06 -9.32
N PRO A 278 -10.80 -16.05 -8.91
CA PRO A 278 -11.23 -15.94 -7.51
C PRO A 278 -12.17 -17.08 -7.14
N LYS A 279 -12.08 -17.57 -5.90
CA LYS A 279 -12.92 -18.64 -5.35
C LYS A 279 -14.24 -18.07 -4.81
N CYS A 280 -15.00 -17.37 -5.66
CA CYS A 280 -16.21 -16.63 -5.24
C CYS A 280 -17.28 -17.53 -4.60
N MET A 281 -17.42 -18.77 -5.08
CA MET A 281 -18.46 -19.69 -4.59
C MET A 281 -18.25 -20.14 -3.15
N SER A 282 -16.99 -20.28 -2.71
CA SER A 282 -16.62 -20.63 -1.33
C SER A 282 -16.27 -19.40 -0.49
N CYS A 283 -16.40 -18.19 -1.04
CA CYS A 283 -16.04 -16.97 -0.33
C CYS A 283 -17.15 -16.57 0.65
N PRO A 284 -16.88 -16.40 1.96
CA PRO A 284 -17.90 -16.00 2.94
C PRO A 284 -18.46 -14.59 2.73
N LEU A 285 -17.84 -13.81 1.85
CA LEU A 285 -18.29 -12.47 1.48
C LEU A 285 -19.21 -12.47 0.25
N LYS A 286 -19.48 -13.64 -0.35
CA LYS A 286 -20.24 -13.80 -1.61
C LYS A 286 -21.56 -13.03 -1.59
N GLU A 287 -22.35 -13.17 -0.53
CA GLU A 287 -23.68 -12.54 -0.42
C GLU A 287 -23.63 -11.02 -0.38
N THR A 288 -22.53 -10.44 0.10
CA THR A 288 -22.32 -8.99 0.21
C THR A 288 -21.41 -8.42 -0.88
N CYS A 289 -20.87 -9.27 -1.77
CA CYS A 289 -19.86 -8.90 -2.76
C CYS A 289 -20.51 -8.63 -4.12
N CYS A 290 -20.45 -7.37 -4.59
CA CYS A 290 -20.99 -6.98 -5.90
C CYS A 290 -20.49 -7.89 -7.04
N HIS A 291 -19.18 -8.15 -7.08
CA HIS A 291 -18.58 -8.96 -8.13
C HIS A 291 -19.07 -10.42 -8.13
N ALA A 292 -19.32 -11.00 -6.95
CA ALA A 292 -19.78 -12.39 -6.86
C ALA A 292 -21.26 -12.52 -7.25
N GLN A 293 -22.07 -11.50 -6.94
CA GLN A 293 -23.47 -11.42 -7.37
C GLN A 293 -23.58 -11.28 -8.89
N GLU A 294 -22.76 -10.42 -9.51
CA GLU A 294 -22.69 -10.25 -10.97
C GLU A 294 -22.18 -11.53 -11.67
N ALA A 295 -21.15 -12.19 -11.11
CA ALA A 295 -20.62 -13.43 -11.67
C ALA A 295 -21.62 -14.60 -11.56
N GLY A 296 -22.48 -14.60 -10.54
CA GLY A 296 -23.54 -15.60 -10.37
C GLY A 296 -24.75 -15.41 -11.29
N THR A 297 -24.84 -14.29 -12.02
CA THR A 297 -25.90 -14.03 -13.01
C THR A 297 -25.56 -14.44 -14.45
N LEU A 298 -24.34 -14.93 -14.71
CA LEU A 298 -24.00 -15.52 -16.01
C LEU A 298 -24.29 -17.03 -15.95
N PRO A 299 -25.05 -17.60 -16.91
CA PRO A 299 -25.26 -19.04 -16.97
C PRO A 299 -23.90 -19.75 -17.07
N ASN A 300 -23.73 -20.79 -16.25
CA ASN A 300 -22.58 -21.68 -16.26
C ASN A 300 -22.47 -22.39 -17.62
N GLU A 301 -21.86 -21.75 -18.61
CA GLU A 301 -21.36 -22.41 -19.81
C GLU A 301 -19.83 -22.37 -19.77
N PRO A 302 -19.14 -23.52 -19.87
CA PRO A 302 -17.70 -23.58 -19.84
C PRO A 302 -17.12 -22.84 -21.06
N ILE A 303 -16.33 -21.80 -20.81
CA ILE A 303 -15.55 -21.14 -21.86
C ILE A 303 -14.43 -22.11 -22.26
N GLU A 304 -14.66 -22.86 -23.34
CA GLU A 304 -13.61 -23.63 -24.02
C GLU A 304 -12.49 -22.69 -24.45
N ALA A 305 -11.27 -23.04 -24.07
CA ALA A 305 -10.06 -22.31 -24.42
C ALA A 305 -9.83 -22.41 -25.94
N ARG A 306 -9.81 -21.25 -26.61
CA ARG A 306 -9.21 -21.07 -27.94
C ARG A 306 -7.88 -20.35 -27.80
#